data_AF-A0A1T1BEZ7-F1
#
_entry.id   AF-A0A1T1BEZ7-F1
#
_cell.length_a   1.000
_cell.length_b   1.000
_cell.length_c   1.000
_cell.angle_alpha   90.00
_cell.angle_beta   90.00
_cell.angle_gamma   90.00
#
_symmetry.space_group_name_H-M   'P 1'
#
loop_
_entity.id
_entity.type
_entity.pdbx_description
1 polymer ?
#
loop_
_entity_poly.entity_id
_entity_poly.type
_entity_poly.pdbx_seq_one_letter_code
_entity_poly.pdbx_strand_id
1 'polypeptide(L)'
;MRSGAAHDEPAGVRRTLNRVGSGDRHLRVELLTSGDLRLSVTGPDGPTLVDTFGTLEQLMEAVTVHPDVPPALAEALVWELDLLALRGDGPST
;
A
#
# COMPACT_ATOMS: atom_id res chain seq x y z
N MET A 1 -1.17 16.31 -30.52
CA MET A 1 -0.60 16.05 -29.18
C MET A 1 -1.47 16.74 -28.14
N ARG A 2 -2.34 15.99 -27.45
CA ARG A 2 -3.05 16.44 -26.25
C ARG A 2 -2.73 15.43 -25.15
N SER A 3 -1.80 15.77 -24.28
CA SER A 3 -1.63 15.07 -23.01
C SER A 3 -2.77 15.55 -22.10
N GLY A 4 -3.87 14.79 -22.07
CA GLY A 4 -4.88 14.96 -21.04
C GLY A 4 -4.31 14.41 -19.75
N ALA A 5 -4.11 15.27 -18.76
CA ALA A 5 -3.94 14.82 -17.39
C ALA A 5 -5.20 14.03 -17.02
N ALA A 6 -5.06 12.72 -16.90
CA ALA A 6 -6.07 11.91 -16.23
C ALA A 6 -6.10 12.39 -14.78
N HIS A 7 -7.08 13.25 -14.48
CA HIS A 7 -7.59 13.35 -13.13
C HIS A 7 -8.29 12.02 -12.90
N ASP A 8 -7.52 11.01 -12.45
CA ASP A 8 -8.04 9.69 -12.11
C ASP A 8 -9.21 9.92 -11.15
N GLU A 9 -10.42 9.55 -11.56
CA GLU A 9 -11.49 9.38 -10.58
C GLU A 9 -10.94 8.44 -9.49
N PRO A 10 -11.14 8.75 -8.19
CA PRO A 10 -10.60 7.90 -7.15
C PRO A 10 -11.21 6.51 -7.32
N ALA A 11 -10.41 5.57 -7.83
CA ALA A 11 -10.80 4.18 -7.93
C ALA A 11 -11.38 3.76 -6.58
N GLY A 12 -12.61 3.24 -6.60
CA GLY A 12 -13.36 2.97 -5.38
C GLY A 12 -12.55 2.09 -4.44
N VAL A 13 -12.40 2.50 -3.17
CA VAL A 13 -11.77 1.66 -2.16
C VAL A 13 -12.75 0.60 -1.72
N ARG A 14 -12.38 -0.67 -1.86
CA ARG A 14 -13.13 -1.77 -1.26
C ARG A 14 -12.85 -1.89 0.23
N ARG A 15 -11.57 -1.88 0.61
CA ARG A 15 -11.12 -1.86 2.02
C ARG A 15 -9.65 -1.48 2.15
N THR A 16 -9.24 -1.01 3.31
CA THR A 16 -7.82 -0.93 3.70
C THR A 16 -7.33 -2.32 4.13
N LEU A 17 -6.19 -2.77 3.61
CA LEU A 17 -5.53 -4.01 4.02
C LEU A 17 -4.56 -3.77 5.17
N ASN A 18 -3.66 -2.80 4.99
CA ASN A 18 -2.61 -2.48 5.95
C ASN A 18 -2.47 -0.98 6.12
N ARG A 19 -2.15 -0.56 7.33
CA ARG A 19 -1.74 0.81 7.65
C ARG A 19 -0.60 0.73 8.66
N VAL A 20 0.57 1.21 8.27
CA VAL A 20 1.75 1.26 9.13
C VAL A 20 2.29 2.68 9.24
N GLY A 21 2.95 2.98 10.34
CA GLY A 21 3.50 4.29 10.64
C GLY A 21 4.89 4.18 11.24
N SER A 22 5.74 5.15 10.94
CA SER A 22 7.08 5.29 11.50
C SER A 22 7.45 6.76 11.53
N GLY A 23 7.56 7.33 12.73
CA GLY A 23 7.66 8.79 12.92
C GLY A 23 6.47 9.52 12.28
N ASP A 24 6.77 10.57 11.52
CA ASP A 24 5.77 11.41 10.83
C ASP A 24 5.35 10.86 9.46
N ARG A 25 5.76 9.63 9.12
CA ARG A 25 5.44 8.99 7.85
C ARG A 25 4.47 7.83 8.04
N HIS A 26 3.56 7.69 7.09
CA HIS A 26 2.55 6.64 7.06
C HIS A 26 2.55 5.95 5.71
N LEU A 27 2.41 4.64 5.73
CA LEU A 27 2.16 3.82 4.56
C LEU A 27 0.80 3.16 4.70
N ARG A 28 0.01 3.16 3.63
CA ARG A 28 -1.27 2.47 3.56
C ARG A 28 -1.37 1.65 2.29
N VAL A 29 -1.86 0.43 2.43
CA VAL A 29 -2.22 -0.47 1.33
C VAL A 29 -3.73 -0.65 1.34
N GLU A 30 -4.38 -0.37 0.21
CA GLU A 30 -5.82 -0.47 0.03
C GLU A 30 -6.15 -1.43 -1.11
N LEU A 31 -7.16 -2.27 -0.93
CA LEU A 31 -7.75 -3.06 -1.99
C LEU A 31 -8.83 -2.21 -2.69
N LEU A 32 -8.67 -2.01 -3.98
CA LEU A 32 -9.62 -1.28 -4.82
C LEU A 32 -10.78 -2.20 -5.24
N THR A 33 -11.88 -1.60 -5.70
CA THR A 33 -13.03 -2.34 -6.25
C THR A 33 -12.70 -3.11 -7.52
N SER A 34 -11.66 -2.70 -8.26
CA SER A 34 -11.13 -3.44 -9.41
C SER A 34 -10.47 -4.76 -9.01
N GLY A 35 -10.02 -4.88 -7.76
CA GLY A 35 -9.17 -5.97 -7.29
C GLY A 35 -7.69 -5.59 -7.18
N ASP A 36 -7.29 -4.44 -7.75
CA ASP A 36 -5.92 -3.94 -7.65
C ASP A 36 -5.61 -3.40 -6.24
N LEU A 37 -4.32 -3.27 -5.94
CA LEU A 37 -3.81 -2.75 -4.69
C LEU A 37 -3.27 -1.34 -4.88
N ARG A 38 -3.75 -0.39 -4.09
CA ARG A 38 -3.16 0.95 -4.01
C ARG A 38 -2.21 1.05 -2.85
N LEU A 39 -0.97 1.43 -3.12
CA LEU A 39 0.01 1.88 -2.14
C LEU A 39 -0.06 3.40 -2.03
N SER A 40 -0.08 3.91 -0.80
CA SER A 40 0.10 5.33 -0.55
C SER A 40 1.08 5.55 0.59
N VAL A 41 2.03 6.47 0.38
CA VAL A 41 2.95 6.95 1.41
C VAL A 41 2.71 8.43 1.61
N THR A 42 2.52 8.81 2.86
CA THR A 42 2.32 10.20 3.29
C THR A 42 3.43 10.58 4.24
N GLY A 43 4.07 11.70 4.00
CA GLY A 43 5.02 12.33 4.91
C GLY A 43 4.46 13.61 5.55
N PRO A 44 5.30 14.36 6.29
CA PRO A 44 4.86 15.55 7.01
C PRO A 44 4.32 16.65 6.09
N ASP A 45 4.87 16.74 4.87
CA ASP A 45 4.49 17.76 3.88
C ASP A 45 3.37 17.30 2.93
N GLY A 46 2.82 16.09 3.12
CA GLY A 46 1.75 15.53 2.31
C GLY A 46 2.11 14.20 1.61
N PRO A 47 1.36 13.80 0.57
CA PRO A 47 1.58 12.53 -0.12
C PRO A 47 2.92 12.54 -0.87
N THR A 48 3.74 11.53 -0.65
CA THR A 48 5.04 11.36 -1.32
C THR A 48 5.01 10.27 -2.39
N LEU A 49 4.11 9.30 -2.27
CA LEU A 49 3.90 8.23 -3.25
C LEU A 49 2.44 7.82 -3.26
N VAL A 50 1.86 7.67 -4.44
CA VAL A 50 0.59 6.95 -4.65
C VAL A 50 0.73 6.16 -5.94
N ASP A 51 0.59 4.84 -5.86
CA ASP A 51 0.71 3.95 -7.01
C ASP A 51 -0.20 2.73 -6.88
N THR A 52 -0.49 2.06 -7.99
CA THR A 52 -1.41 0.91 -8.06
C THR A 52 -0.72 -0.32 -8.66
N PHE A 53 -0.96 -1.48 -8.05
CA PHE A 53 -0.33 -2.75 -8.40
C PHE A 53 -1.38 -3.83 -8.59
N GLY A 54 -1.17 -4.72 -9.55
CA GLY A 54 -2.11 -5.82 -9.80
C GLY A 54 -2.02 -6.95 -8.78
N THR A 55 -0.87 -7.09 -8.10
CA THR A 55 -0.65 -8.13 -7.09
C THR A 55 0.11 -7.62 -5.88
N LEU A 56 0.08 -8.38 -4.78
CA LEU A 56 0.81 -8.05 -3.55
C LEU A 56 2.31 -8.18 -3.76
N GLU A 57 2.76 -9.15 -4.56
CA GLU A 57 4.16 -9.37 -4.88
C GLU A 57 4.76 -8.17 -5.61
N GLN A 58 4.06 -7.65 -6.63
CA GLN A 58 4.47 -6.44 -7.36
C GLN A 58 4.57 -5.23 -6.42
N LEU A 59 3.61 -5.08 -5.50
CA LEU A 59 3.64 -4.03 -4.49
C LEU A 59 4.85 -4.17 -3.56
N MET A 60 5.15 -5.39 -3.11
CA MET A 60 6.29 -5.64 -2.21
C MET A 60 7.64 -5.42 -2.89
N GLU A 61 7.76 -5.80 -4.17
CA GLU A 61 8.94 -5.47 -4.98
C GLU A 61 9.13 -3.95 -5.05
N ALA A 62 8.06 -3.19 -5.32
CA ALA A 62 8.11 -1.74 -5.35
C ALA A 62 8.48 -1.14 -3.99
N VAL A 63 7.85 -1.58 -2.90
CA VAL A 63 8.15 -1.11 -1.53
C VAL A 63 9.61 -1.29 -1.15
N THR A 64 10.26 -2.35 -1.65
CA THR A 64 11.65 -2.68 -1.32
C THR A 64 12.65 -1.74 -2.00
N VAL A 65 12.32 -1.22 -3.19
CA VAL A 65 13.26 -0.45 -4.02
C VAL A 65 12.91 1.03 -4.13
N HIS A 66 11.69 1.44 -3.75
CA HIS A 66 11.21 2.80 -3.98
C HIS A 66 11.82 3.79 -2.99
N PRO A 67 12.48 4.88 -3.47
CA PRO A 67 13.21 5.82 -2.59
C PRO A 67 12.29 6.56 -1.61
N ASP A 68 11.04 6.80 -1.98
CA ASP A 68 10.06 7.46 -1.11
C ASP A 68 9.43 6.55 -0.05
N VAL A 69 9.81 5.26 0.00
CA VAL A 69 9.40 4.33 1.04
C VAL A 69 10.55 4.16 2.04
N PRO A 70 10.46 4.74 3.24
CA PRO A 70 11.47 4.56 4.27
C PRO A 70 11.61 3.07 4.66
N PRO A 71 12.84 2.58 4.91
CA PRO A 71 13.07 1.18 5.30
C PRO A 71 12.23 0.72 6.49
N ALA A 72 12.07 1.58 7.51
CA ALA A 72 11.25 1.27 8.68
C ALA A 72 9.75 1.07 8.34
N LEU A 73 9.22 1.76 7.33
CA LEU A 73 7.85 1.54 6.87
C LEU A 73 7.73 0.26 6.04
N ALA A 74 8.76 -0.08 5.25
CA ALA A 74 8.82 -1.34 4.52
C ALA A 74 8.86 -2.54 5.48
N GLU A 75 9.75 -2.50 6.48
CA GLU A 75 9.87 -3.53 7.52
C GLU A 75 8.56 -3.67 8.33
N ALA A 76 7.94 -2.56 8.72
CA ALA A 76 6.65 -2.60 9.41
C ALA A 76 5.54 -3.21 8.55
N LEU A 77 5.52 -2.93 7.23
CA LEU A 77 4.56 -3.54 6.32
C LEU A 77 4.77 -5.05 6.22
N VAL A 78 6.01 -5.51 6.06
CA VAL A 78 6.35 -6.95 6.04
C VAL A 78 5.85 -7.62 7.32
N TRP A 79 6.13 -7.04 8.48
CA TRP A 79 5.69 -7.57 9.76
C TRP A 79 4.16 -7.70 9.85
N GLU A 80 3.41 -6.69 9.43
CA GLU A 80 1.94 -6.75 9.45
C GLU A 80 1.39 -7.80 8.48
N LEU A 81 2.02 -7.99 7.32
CA LEU A 81 1.65 -9.05 6.37
C LEU A 81 1.92 -10.44 6.95
N ASP A 82 3.04 -10.64 7.62
CA ASP A 82 3.34 -11.89 8.32
C ASP A 82 2.29 -12.16 9.42
N LEU A 83 1.92 -11.16 10.22
CA LEU A 83 0.86 -11.30 11.23
C LEU A 83 -0.50 -11.63 10.61
N LEU A 84 -0.83 -11.06 9.45
CA LEU A 84 -2.05 -11.38 8.70
C LEU A 84 -2.04 -12.83 8.22
N ALA A 85 -0.91 -13.31 7.69
CA ALA A 85 -0.77 -14.69 7.26
C ALA A 85 -0.95 -15.68 8.42
N LEU A 86 -0.41 -15.35 9.61
CA LEU A 86 -0.57 -16.16 10.81
C LEU A 86 -2.01 -16.20 11.36
N ARG A 87 -2.83 -15.17 11.09
CA ARG A 87 -4.25 -15.14 11.45
C ARG A 87 -5.13 -15.97 10.48
N GLY A 88 -4.56 -16.42 9.37
CA GLY A 88 -5.23 -17.17 8.31
C GLY A 88 -5.58 -18.62 8.66
N ASP A 89 -5.01 -19.19 9.73
CA ASP A 89 -5.28 -20.58 10.15
C ASP A 89 -5.57 -20.69 11.65
N GLY A 90 -6.85 -20.55 12.00
CA GLY A 90 -7.44 -21.25 13.14
C GLY A 90 -8.46 -22.26 12.59
N PRO A 91 -8.52 -23.51 13.09
CA PRO A 91 -9.46 -24.49 12.56
C PRO A 91 -10.87 -23.92 12.65
N SER A 92 -11.56 -23.88 11.50
CA SER A 92 -13.01 -23.73 11.48
C SER A 92 -13.59 -24.99 12.13
N THR A 93 -13.85 -24.93 13.43
CA THR A 93 -14.70 -25.90 14.14
C THR A 93 -16.16 -25.62 13.86
#